data_AF-A0A9E7PML6-F1
#
_entry.id   AF-A0A9E7PML6-F1
#
_cell.length_a   1.000
_cell.length_b   1.000
_cell.length_c   1.000
_cell.angle_alpha   90.00
_cell.angle_beta   90.00
_cell.angle_gamma   90.00
#
_symmetry.space_group_name_H-M   'P 1'
#
loop_
_entity.id
_entity.type
_entity.pdbx_description
1 polymer ?
#
loop_
_entity_poly.entity_id
_entity_poly.type
_entity_poly.pdbx_seq_one_letter_code
_entity_poly.pdbx_strand_id
1 'polypeptide(L)'
;MANEKIVCDTLFIDMKYVILYHKLGFEETSPDIFEKSFNDGNIVIFSENQNFYYKNKYYPLLDHKDFVILECLNRLLEIGYSSDEIYLNSNYYDIELIQNEIPLLNIICEQWGDDFKGKIDSFQNLKEIPCVIYTSKLSGGLIDVISSIFYRNNIYNHGIFEDGCVPFNFKESDLWNSIQINEYPPDFEVENDVLLKYSGNDENVIIPAGIIKIESGAFWNCTFISTVYIPETVHSIGGDAFVYCTNLLKINLPSSLNEIGDDPFAGCLSIRIENDSDAFILENGVLFDREKKRLIHYNSNNISKDYTIPNTVEWIGKHSFYKCNYLEKVVISENVNFMGNNPFSDCENLILENHSPHFVYENGALLNHDKTLLMHYSKGLKKEKYIIPDTVRTIGRNSFWNCINLRKVVIPESVRQLGYNPFSHCTNLELENHSQFYAENNGILYDRDYKELVCCTNITAQKGVIIPDGLLSIGRNSFSGCESLEKIIIPDSVKTIARGAFSDCTKLKDVTLPKNLESIGEWAFSYCENLKSIEITSSTKTAINSFRGTDVEIIIK
;
A
#
# COMPACT_ATOMS: atom_id res chain seq x y z
N MET A 1 24.10 27.75 -2.55
CA MET A 1 23.22 26.96 -3.43
C MET A 1 23.84 25.58 -3.52
N ALA A 2 23.49 24.70 -2.57
CA ALA A 2 23.93 23.32 -2.59
C ALA A 2 23.14 22.59 -3.68
N ASN A 3 23.83 21.74 -4.45
CA ASN A 3 23.20 20.81 -5.37
C ASN A 3 22.34 19.83 -4.57
N GLU A 4 21.08 20.18 -4.31
CA GLU A 4 20.06 19.22 -3.89
C GLU A 4 19.89 18.22 -5.04
N LYS A 5 20.45 17.04 -4.84
CA LYS A 5 20.37 15.90 -5.74
C LYS A 5 18.89 15.62 -5.95
N ILE A 6 18.42 15.63 -7.21
CA ILE A 6 17.11 15.07 -7.53
C ILE A 6 17.17 13.64 -7.07
N VAL A 7 16.31 13.31 -6.10
CA VAL A 7 16.32 12.00 -5.50
C VAL A 7 15.38 11.10 -6.30
N CYS A 8 15.89 10.64 -7.45
CA CYS A 8 15.28 9.50 -8.12
C CYS A 8 15.45 8.28 -7.20
N ASP A 9 14.33 7.64 -6.89
CA ASP A 9 14.22 6.41 -6.10
C ASP A 9 14.57 6.47 -4.60
N THR A 10 14.48 7.62 -3.91
CA THR A 10 14.42 7.52 -2.44
C THR A 10 13.03 7.16 -1.95
N LEU A 11 13.04 6.21 -1.02
CA LEU A 11 11.98 5.80 -0.08
C LEU A 11 11.30 6.95 0.68
N PHE A 12 11.75 8.18 0.48
CA PHE A 12 11.48 9.37 1.27
C PHE A 12 10.01 9.78 1.29
N ILE A 13 9.18 9.33 0.34
CA ILE A 13 7.78 9.76 0.23
C ILE A 13 6.88 8.60 -0.23
N ASP A 14 7.22 7.35 0.10
CA ASP A 14 6.19 6.32 0.07
C ASP A 14 5.39 6.46 1.37
N MET A 15 4.15 6.98 1.30
CA MET A 15 3.20 7.05 2.44
C MET A 15 3.16 5.74 3.23
N LYS A 16 3.54 4.63 2.59
CA LYS A 16 3.80 3.32 3.20
C LYS A 16 4.61 3.37 4.51
N TYR A 17 5.65 4.20 4.64
CA TYR A 17 6.49 4.20 5.85
C TYR A 17 5.95 5.06 6.99
N VAL A 18 5.33 6.20 6.69
CA VAL A 18 4.63 6.97 7.72
C VAL A 18 3.44 6.18 8.29
N ILE A 19 2.66 5.52 7.40
CA ILE A 19 1.62 4.56 7.82
C ILE A 19 2.20 3.54 8.79
N LEU A 20 3.37 3.00 8.44
CA LEU A 20 4.02 2.01 9.26
C LEU A 20 4.40 2.56 10.65
N TYR A 21 5.01 3.74 10.75
CA TYR A 21 5.42 4.29 12.05
C TYR A 21 4.22 4.45 12.99
N HIS A 22 3.09 4.95 12.48
CA HIS A 22 1.87 5.00 13.26
C HIS A 22 1.30 3.60 13.59
N LYS A 23 1.41 2.62 12.69
CA LYS A 23 1.00 1.22 12.97
C LYS A 23 1.86 0.57 14.06
N LEU A 24 3.12 0.96 14.15
CA LEU A 24 4.02 0.58 15.23
C LEU A 24 3.78 1.40 16.51
N GLY A 25 2.78 2.29 16.53
CA GLY A 25 2.42 3.09 17.70
C GLY A 25 3.39 4.23 18.00
N PHE A 26 4.15 4.71 17.02
CA PHE A 26 4.92 5.94 17.17
C PHE A 26 4.03 7.16 17.03
N GLU A 27 4.26 8.15 17.88
CA GLU A 27 3.59 9.45 17.83
C GLU A 27 4.45 10.45 17.06
N GLU A 28 3.84 11.21 16.15
CA GLU A 28 4.53 12.30 15.47
C GLU A 28 4.63 13.51 16.41
N THR A 29 5.80 13.75 16.99
CA THR A 29 6.02 14.82 17.98
C THR A 29 6.34 16.16 17.33
N SER A 30 6.81 16.13 16.08
CA SER A 30 6.99 17.28 15.19
C SER A 30 7.03 16.78 13.74
N PRO A 31 6.87 17.64 12.72
CA PRO A 31 6.85 17.21 11.32
C PRO A 31 8.03 16.28 10.99
N ASP A 32 7.71 15.09 10.48
CA ASP A 32 8.68 14.05 10.09
C ASP A 32 9.52 13.43 11.23
N ILE A 33 9.18 13.71 12.50
CA ILE A 33 9.82 13.13 13.68
C ILE A 33 8.80 12.31 14.46
N PHE A 34 9.05 11.01 14.54
CA PHE A 34 8.17 10.06 15.22
C PHE A 34 8.87 9.46 16.44
N GLU A 35 8.23 9.47 17.59
CA GLU A 35 8.81 8.98 18.84
C GLU A 35 7.93 7.94 19.49
N LYS A 36 8.57 6.93 20.08
CA LYS A 36 7.92 5.97 20.96
C LYS A 36 8.79 5.69 22.17
N SER A 37 8.19 5.85 23.35
CA SER A 37 8.82 5.57 24.64
C SER A 37 8.52 4.15 25.11
N PHE A 38 9.52 3.50 25.67
CA PHE A 38 9.45 2.18 26.29
C PHE A 38 9.93 2.28 27.75
N ASN A 39 9.93 1.16 28.48
CA ASN A 39 10.23 1.14 29.92
C ASN A 39 11.63 1.71 30.26
N ASP A 40 12.64 1.48 29.42
CA ASP A 40 14.03 1.91 29.67
C ASP A 40 14.74 2.46 28.41
N GLY A 41 13.99 3.10 27.51
CA GLY A 41 14.54 3.73 26.32
C GLY A 41 13.47 4.34 25.43
N ASN A 42 13.91 5.02 24.38
CA ASN A 42 13.04 5.52 23.32
C ASN A 42 13.64 5.18 21.96
N ILE A 43 12.76 5.10 20.96
CA ILE A 43 13.14 5.13 19.55
C ILE A 43 12.62 6.45 18.99
N VAL A 44 13.50 7.20 18.33
CA VAL A 44 13.14 8.44 17.63
C VAL A 44 13.47 8.28 16.16
N ILE A 45 12.45 8.30 15.30
CA ILE A 45 12.57 8.19 13.86
C ILE A 45 12.65 9.61 13.28
N PHE A 46 13.70 9.87 12.50
CA PHE A 46 13.84 11.07 11.70
C PHE A 46 13.56 10.70 10.25
N SER A 47 12.28 10.77 9.86
CA SER A 47 11.80 10.35 8.54
C SER A 47 12.51 11.12 7.43
N GLU A 48 12.65 12.45 7.60
CA GLU A 48 13.39 13.31 6.66
C GLU A 48 14.89 12.99 6.60
N ASN A 49 15.49 12.39 7.64
CA ASN A 49 16.90 12.00 7.59
C ASN A 49 17.10 10.54 7.22
N GLN A 50 16.01 9.80 6.94
CA GLN A 50 16.01 8.36 6.67
C GLN A 50 16.84 7.58 7.68
N ASN A 51 16.62 7.85 8.97
CA ASN A 51 17.26 7.12 10.05
C ASN A 51 16.40 7.12 11.31
N PHE A 52 16.74 6.26 12.25
CA PHE A 52 16.22 6.31 13.61
C PHE A 52 17.36 6.34 14.62
N TYR A 53 17.10 6.96 15.76
CA TYR A 53 17.99 7.04 16.89
C TYR A 53 17.58 6.03 17.94
N TYR A 54 18.55 5.24 18.38
CA TYR A 54 18.40 4.23 19.43
C TYR A 54 19.75 4.06 20.16
N LYS A 55 19.75 4.02 21.49
CA LYS A 55 20.96 3.85 22.34
C LYS A 55 22.17 4.71 21.93
N ASN A 56 21.96 6.01 21.76
CA ASN A 56 23.02 6.97 21.42
C ASN A 56 23.66 6.76 20.04
N LYS A 57 22.97 6.05 19.14
CA LYS A 57 23.43 5.79 17.77
C LYS A 57 22.29 5.98 16.78
N TYR A 58 22.65 6.43 15.57
CA TYR A 58 21.76 6.50 14.43
C TYR A 58 21.88 5.24 13.58
N TYR A 59 20.74 4.73 13.13
CA TYR A 59 20.61 3.56 12.28
C TYR A 59 19.88 3.94 10.99
N PRO A 60 20.33 3.45 9.82
CA PRO A 60 19.73 3.81 8.54
C PRO A 60 18.29 3.30 8.41
N LEU A 61 17.50 4.00 7.60
CA LEU A 61 16.19 3.61 7.06
C LEU A 61 16.21 3.82 5.54
N LEU A 62 17.19 3.18 4.89
CA LEU A 62 17.54 3.35 3.48
C LEU A 62 17.04 2.22 2.59
N ASP A 63 16.49 1.15 3.14
CA ASP A 63 15.85 0.07 2.39
C ASP A 63 14.74 -0.65 3.19
N HIS A 64 14.13 -1.67 2.57
CA HIS A 64 13.09 -2.48 3.21
C HIS A 64 13.62 -3.30 4.39
N LYS A 65 14.89 -3.71 4.38
CA LYS A 65 15.48 -4.51 5.46
C LYS A 65 15.67 -3.65 6.72
N ASP A 66 16.09 -2.40 6.57
CA ASP A 66 16.18 -1.45 7.68
C ASP A 66 14.85 -1.28 8.40
N PHE A 67 13.74 -1.29 7.65
CA PHE A 67 12.39 -1.32 8.22
C PHE A 67 12.14 -2.58 9.07
N VAL A 68 12.44 -3.75 8.53
CA VAL A 68 12.24 -5.03 9.25
C VAL A 68 13.03 -5.04 10.56
N ILE A 69 14.23 -4.45 10.58
CA ILE A 69 15.04 -4.28 11.79
C ILE A 69 14.34 -3.37 12.80
N LEU A 70 13.90 -2.18 12.38
CA LEU A 70 13.18 -1.23 13.25
C LEU A 70 11.91 -1.86 13.86
N GLU A 71 11.16 -2.61 13.05
CA GLU A 71 9.92 -3.24 13.47
C GLU A 71 10.15 -4.41 14.41
N CYS A 72 11.14 -5.26 14.13
CA CYS A 72 11.56 -6.33 15.04
C CYS A 72 12.03 -5.76 16.40
N LEU A 73 12.84 -4.70 16.37
CA LEU A 73 13.27 -3.96 17.57
C LEU A 73 12.07 -3.42 18.37
N ASN A 74 11.11 -2.77 17.70
CA ASN A 74 9.90 -2.26 18.33
C ASN A 74 9.16 -3.37 19.08
N ARG A 75 8.93 -4.52 18.41
CA ARG A 75 8.23 -5.66 19.02
C ARG A 75 8.96 -6.24 20.23
N LEU A 76 10.29 -6.38 20.14
CA LEU A 76 11.11 -6.86 21.26
C LEU A 76 10.95 -5.96 22.50
N LEU A 77 10.96 -4.64 22.30
CA LEU A 77 10.75 -3.68 23.39
C LEU A 77 9.31 -3.71 23.91
N GLU A 78 8.31 -3.90 23.04
CA GLU A 78 6.88 -4.01 23.42
C GLU A 78 6.61 -5.23 24.31
N ILE A 79 7.19 -6.39 23.98
CA ILE A 79 7.05 -7.57 24.82
C ILE A 79 7.88 -7.46 26.11
N GLY A 80 8.80 -6.49 26.20
CA GLY A 80 9.44 -6.05 27.45
C GLY A 80 10.92 -6.37 27.60
N TYR A 81 11.65 -6.69 26.52
CA TYR A 81 13.11 -6.77 26.60
C TYR A 81 13.70 -5.41 26.97
N SER A 82 14.74 -5.38 27.81
CA SER A 82 15.45 -4.15 28.15
C SER A 82 16.21 -3.64 26.93
N SER A 83 16.27 -2.32 26.76
CA SER A 83 17.11 -1.73 25.72
C SER A 83 18.59 -2.13 25.88
N ASP A 84 19.08 -2.38 27.10
CA ASP A 84 20.45 -2.80 27.36
C ASP A 84 20.76 -4.24 26.90
N GLU A 85 19.73 -5.05 26.70
CA GLU A 85 19.85 -6.44 26.26
C GLU A 85 19.80 -6.60 24.73
N ILE A 86 19.40 -5.54 24.01
CA ILE A 86 19.28 -5.54 22.55
C ILE A 86 20.47 -4.84 21.90
N TYR A 87 21.16 -5.56 21.03
CA TYR A 87 22.32 -5.08 20.27
C TYR A 87 22.02 -5.14 18.77
N LEU A 88 22.06 -3.99 18.11
CA LEU A 88 21.79 -3.88 16.67
C LEU A 88 23.07 -3.86 15.83
N ASN A 89 23.00 -4.47 14.66
CA ASN A 89 24.05 -4.51 13.62
C ASN A 89 25.39 -5.02 14.15
N SER A 90 25.42 -6.28 14.59
CA SER A 90 26.67 -6.96 14.92
C SER A 90 27.36 -7.49 13.65
N ASN A 91 28.56 -8.07 13.81
CA ASN A 91 29.35 -8.55 12.67
C ASN A 91 28.64 -9.66 11.86
N TYR A 92 27.64 -10.33 12.43
CA TYR A 92 27.02 -11.52 11.84
C TYR A 92 25.48 -11.52 11.87
N TYR A 93 24.86 -10.65 12.68
CA TYR A 93 23.42 -10.63 12.91
C TYR A 93 22.90 -9.19 12.92
N ASP A 94 21.63 -9.03 12.54
CA ASP A 94 21.00 -7.71 12.54
C ASP A 94 20.58 -7.32 13.97
N ILE A 95 20.13 -8.29 14.78
CA ILE A 95 19.83 -8.10 16.21
C ILE A 95 20.39 -9.28 17.03
N GLU A 96 21.09 -8.98 18.13
CA GLU A 96 21.48 -9.95 19.15
C GLU A 96 20.81 -9.60 20.48
N LEU A 97 20.20 -10.60 21.12
CA LEU A 97 19.67 -10.51 22.48
C LEU A 97 20.69 -11.11 23.45
N ILE A 98 21.20 -10.29 24.36
CA ILE A 98 22.22 -10.68 25.34
C ILE A 98 21.75 -10.24 26.72
N GLN A 99 21.65 -11.19 27.65
CA GLN A 99 21.33 -10.92 29.04
C GLN A 99 22.47 -11.36 29.94
N ASN A 100 22.93 -10.48 30.83
CA ASN A 100 24.01 -10.77 31.79
C ASN A 100 25.25 -11.40 31.09
N GLU A 101 25.64 -10.86 29.94
CA GLU A 101 26.74 -11.36 29.09
C GLU A 101 26.50 -12.74 28.45
N ILE A 102 25.29 -13.30 28.54
CA ILE A 102 24.91 -14.57 27.94
C ILE A 102 24.06 -14.30 26.68
N PRO A 103 24.50 -14.73 25.49
CA PRO A 103 23.68 -14.66 24.28
C PRO A 103 22.46 -15.56 24.39
N LEU A 104 21.28 -15.00 24.11
CA LEU A 104 19.99 -15.68 24.20
C LEU A 104 19.41 -16.04 22.84
N LEU A 105 19.44 -15.10 21.90
CA LEU A 105 18.80 -15.21 20.60
C LEU A 105 19.51 -14.32 19.58
N ASN A 106 19.73 -14.85 18.38
CA ASN A 106 20.24 -14.07 17.26
C ASN A 106 19.16 -13.93 16.19
N ILE A 107 18.99 -12.75 15.61
CA ILE A 107 17.97 -12.47 14.61
C ILE A 107 18.63 -11.92 13.34
N ILE A 108 18.28 -12.54 12.21
CA ILE A 108 18.60 -12.08 10.87
C ILE A 108 17.31 -11.53 10.27
N CYS A 109 17.30 -10.24 9.98
CA CYS A 109 16.20 -9.57 9.33
C CYS A 109 16.36 -9.64 7.82
N GLU A 110 15.28 -10.00 7.13
CA GLU A 110 15.24 -10.15 5.68
C GLU A 110 14.07 -9.37 5.09
N GLN A 111 14.23 -8.90 3.86
CA GLN A 111 13.12 -8.30 3.11
C GLN A 111 12.27 -9.39 2.45
N TRP A 112 10.96 -9.15 2.32
CA TRP A 112 10.05 -10.05 1.59
C TRP A 112 10.48 -10.19 0.12
N GLY A 113 10.49 -11.43 -0.37
CA GLY A 113 10.79 -11.77 -1.76
C GLY A 113 10.80 -13.28 -1.98
N ASP A 114 10.81 -13.70 -3.24
CA ASP A 114 10.66 -15.11 -3.65
C ASP A 114 11.76 -16.04 -3.10
N ASP A 115 12.92 -15.51 -2.69
CA ASP A 115 14.05 -16.26 -2.14
C ASP A 115 14.07 -16.35 -0.60
N PHE A 116 13.09 -15.77 0.11
CA PHE A 116 13.03 -15.92 1.58
C PHE A 116 12.98 -17.40 2.00
N LYS A 117 12.22 -18.21 1.24
CA LYS A 117 12.15 -19.66 1.41
C LYS A 117 13.50 -20.34 1.11
N GLY A 118 14.17 -19.94 0.04
CA GLY A 118 15.51 -20.42 -0.30
C GLY A 118 16.55 -20.12 0.79
N LYS A 119 16.44 -18.95 1.45
CA LYS A 119 17.26 -18.61 2.62
C LYS A 119 16.97 -19.52 3.81
N ILE A 120 15.69 -19.76 4.14
CA ILE A 120 15.31 -20.70 5.20
C ILE A 120 15.86 -22.11 4.90
N ASP A 121 15.65 -22.61 3.69
CA ASP A 121 16.04 -23.97 3.29
C ASP A 121 17.56 -24.18 3.28
N SER A 122 18.33 -23.12 2.99
CA SER A 122 19.80 -23.16 2.95
C SER A 122 20.46 -22.80 4.28
N PHE A 123 19.72 -22.25 5.24
CA PHE A 123 20.29 -21.79 6.50
C PHE A 123 20.67 -22.97 7.41
N GLN A 124 21.92 -22.97 7.86
CA GLN A 124 22.42 -23.95 8.83
C GLN A 124 22.83 -23.24 10.11
N ASN A 125 22.06 -23.45 11.19
CA ASN A 125 22.49 -23.01 12.51
C ASN A 125 23.41 -24.06 13.15
N LEU A 126 24.72 -23.82 13.09
CA LEU A 126 25.74 -24.69 13.71
C LEU A 126 26.02 -24.32 15.18
N LYS A 127 25.30 -23.35 15.76
CA LYS A 127 25.51 -22.84 17.13
C LYS A 127 24.43 -23.35 18.08
N GLU A 128 24.76 -23.43 19.37
CA GLU A 128 23.81 -23.81 20.43
C GLU A 128 22.78 -22.70 20.75
N ILE A 129 23.03 -21.47 20.28
CA ILE A 129 22.14 -20.32 20.47
C ILE A 129 21.06 -20.35 19.37
N PRO A 130 19.77 -20.24 19.72
CA PRO A 130 18.71 -20.17 18.72
C PRO A 130 18.92 -18.98 17.78
N CYS A 131 18.59 -19.20 16.50
CA CYS A 131 18.66 -18.15 15.49
C CYS A 131 17.31 -18.01 14.80
N VAL A 132 16.85 -16.77 14.62
CA VAL A 132 15.62 -16.44 13.94
C VAL A 132 15.96 -15.82 12.60
N ILE A 133 15.34 -16.32 11.55
CA ILE A 133 15.18 -15.56 10.31
C ILE A 133 13.83 -14.87 10.39
N TYR A 134 13.83 -13.54 10.36
CA TYR A 134 12.68 -12.70 10.58
C TYR A 134 12.42 -11.82 9.38
N THR A 135 11.16 -11.71 8.95
CA THR A 135 10.78 -10.80 7.89
C THR A 135 9.41 -10.22 8.13
N SER A 136 9.19 -8.97 7.69
CA SER A 136 7.90 -8.32 7.78
C SER A 136 7.62 -7.42 6.58
N LYS A 137 6.34 -7.18 6.30
CA LYS A 137 5.88 -6.19 5.33
C LYS A 137 4.61 -5.50 5.82
N LEU A 138 4.43 -4.25 5.42
CA LEU A 138 3.12 -3.60 5.45
C LEU A 138 2.31 -4.05 4.22
N SER A 139 1.22 -4.78 4.45
CA SER A 139 0.31 -5.34 3.44
C SER A 139 -1.14 -4.96 3.78
N GLY A 140 -1.83 -4.26 2.87
CA GLY A 140 -3.21 -3.87 3.12
C GLY A 140 -3.44 -3.23 4.50
N GLY A 141 -2.52 -2.39 4.99
CA GLY A 141 -2.63 -1.75 6.31
C GLY A 141 -2.37 -2.63 7.53
N LEU A 142 -1.96 -3.89 7.36
CA LEU A 142 -1.47 -4.78 8.42
C LEU A 142 0.02 -5.00 8.29
N ILE A 143 0.70 -5.21 9.42
CA ILE A 143 2.10 -5.64 9.45
C ILE A 143 2.10 -7.16 9.43
N ASP A 144 2.34 -7.73 8.27
CA ASP A 144 2.49 -9.16 8.10
C ASP A 144 3.89 -9.57 8.51
N VAL A 145 3.98 -10.60 9.35
CA VAL A 145 5.23 -11.11 9.89
C VAL A 145 5.36 -12.58 9.54
N ILE A 146 6.56 -12.98 9.13
CA ILE A 146 6.95 -14.37 8.99
C ILE A 146 8.28 -14.55 9.72
N SER A 147 8.39 -15.61 10.50
CA SER A 147 9.64 -15.95 11.16
C SER A 147 9.89 -17.45 11.16
N SER A 148 11.15 -17.85 11.04
CA SER A 148 11.58 -19.23 11.24
C SER A 148 12.70 -19.28 12.26
N ILE A 149 12.55 -20.14 13.25
CA ILE A 149 13.43 -20.29 14.40
C ILE A 149 14.19 -21.61 14.24
N PHE A 150 15.52 -21.50 14.25
CA PHE A 150 16.45 -22.62 14.13
C PHE A 150 17.07 -22.90 15.49
N TYR A 151 16.70 -24.04 16.08
CA TYR A 151 17.18 -24.44 17.39
C TYR A 151 17.38 -25.96 17.46
N ARG A 152 18.57 -26.40 17.91
CA ARG A 152 18.89 -27.83 18.13
C ARG A 152 18.51 -28.77 16.96
N ASN A 153 18.84 -28.37 15.73
CA ASN A 153 18.52 -29.08 14.48
C ASN A 153 17.04 -29.14 14.09
N ASN A 154 16.17 -28.39 14.77
CA ASN A 154 14.76 -28.24 14.41
C ASN A 154 14.48 -26.85 13.83
N ILE A 155 13.48 -26.78 12.97
CA ILE A 155 12.94 -25.54 12.41
C ILE A 155 11.51 -25.38 12.93
N TYR A 156 11.25 -24.23 13.55
CA TYR A 156 9.94 -23.84 14.04
C TYR A 156 9.50 -22.58 13.32
N ASN A 157 8.19 -22.43 13.07
CA ASN A 157 7.66 -21.28 12.32
C ASN A 157 7.00 -20.24 13.23
N HIS A 158 6.91 -20.53 14.53
CA HIS A 158 6.21 -19.72 15.52
C HIS A 158 6.97 -19.70 16.85
N GLY A 159 6.82 -18.60 17.61
CA GLY A 159 7.16 -18.59 19.05
C GLY A 159 7.90 -17.37 19.60
N ILE A 160 8.40 -16.41 18.81
CA ILE A 160 9.14 -15.25 19.38
C ILE A 160 8.25 -14.05 19.73
N PHE A 161 7.09 -13.93 19.09
CA PHE A 161 6.11 -12.85 19.29
C PHE A 161 4.69 -13.38 19.43
N GLU A 162 4.54 -14.68 19.69
CA GLU A 162 3.23 -15.32 19.86
C GLU A 162 2.62 -14.98 21.22
N ASP A 163 1.30 -15.18 21.34
CA ASP A 163 0.57 -14.92 22.58
C ASP A 163 1.16 -15.70 23.77
N GLY A 164 1.50 -14.97 24.83
CA GLY A 164 2.10 -15.52 26.05
C GLY A 164 3.62 -15.51 26.09
N CYS A 165 4.30 -15.14 24.99
CA CYS A 165 5.74 -14.91 25.00
C CYS A 165 6.10 -13.72 25.89
N VAL A 166 7.01 -13.95 26.83
CA VAL A 166 7.56 -12.90 27.71
C VAL A 166 9.10 -12.94 27.69
N PRO A 167 9.78 -11.80 27.94
CA PRO A 167 11.23 -11.73 28.01
C PRO A 167 11.78 -12.79 28.98
N PHE A 168 12.88 -13.43 28.59
CA PHE A 168 13.63 -14.40 29.43
C PHE A 168 12.89 -15.69 29.81
N ASN A 169 11.70 -15.93 29.27
CA ASN A 169 10.96 -17.18 29.45
C ASN A 169 10.63 -17.84 28.11
N PHE A 170 11.54 -17.76 27.13
CA PHE A 170 11.43 -18.49 25.87
C PHE A 170 11.90 -19.93 26.09
N LYS A 171 10.97 -20.88 26.12
CA LYS A 171 11.25 -22.31 26.26
C LYS A 171 10.99 -23.02 24.93
N GLU A 172 11.67 -24.14 24.73
CA GLU A 172 11.41 -25.02 23.59
C GLU A 172 9.95 -25.51 23.56
N SER A 173 9.26 -25.54 24.71
CA SER A 173 7.82 -25.84 24.78
C SER A 173 6.92 -24.78 24.15
N ASP A 174 7.42 -23.55 23.99
CA ASP A 174 6.69 -22.42 23.42
C ASP A 174 6.91 -22.38 21.88
N LEU A 175 7.81 -23.21 21.37
CA LEU A 175 8.09 -23.39 19.96
C LEU A 175 7.17 -24.46 19.38
N TRP A 176 6.51 -24.13 18.28
CA TRP A 176 5.68 -25.06 17.56
C TRP A 176 5.79 -24.85 16.05
N ASN A 177 5.46 -25.89 15.32
CA ASN A 177 5.45 -25.89 13.87
C ASN A 177 4.12 -26.49 13.41
N SER A 178 3.32 -25.70 12.68
CA SER A 178 2.06 -26.14 12.08
C SER A 178 2.32 -27.00 10.85
N ILE A 179 2.79 -28.24 11.05
CA ILE A 179 2.80 -29.24 9.98
C ILE A 179 1.46 -30.00 10.00
N GLN A 180 0.35 -29.27 9.97
CA GLN A 180 -0.92 -29.84 9.55
C GLN A 180 -1.09 -29.53 8.07
N ILE A 181 -0.97 -30.58 7.25
CA ILE A 181 -1.30 -30.47 5.83
C ILE A 181 -2.82 -30.56 5.75
N ASN A 182 -3.49 -29.43 5.88
CA ASN A 182 -4.89 -29.33 5.53
C ASN A 182 -5.01 -29.37 4.01
N GLU A 183 -5.86 -30.25 3.50
CA GLU A 183 -6.21 -30.27 2.08
C GLU A 183 -7.35 -29.27 1.85
N TYR A 184 -7.09 -28.26 1.03
CA TYR A 184 -8.07 -27.25 0.65
C TYR A 184 -8.61 -27.52 -0.76
N PRO A 185 -9.86 -27.13 -1.06
CA PRO A 185 -10.39 -27.21 -2.40
C PRO A 185 -9.52 -26.41 -3.39
N PRO A 186 -9.36 -26.87 -4.64
CA PRO A 186 -8.35 -26.35 -5.58
C PRO A 186 -8.60 -24.91 -6.03
N ASP A 187 -9.80 -24.40 -5.83
CA ASP A 187 -10.18 -23.01 -6.04
C ASP A 187 -9.63 -22.07 -4.96
N PHE A 188 -9.17 -22.59 -3.82
CA PHE A 188 -8.49 -21.84 -2.76
C PHE A 188 -6.98 -22.08 -2.84
N GLU A 189 -6.23 -21.07 -3.29
CA GLU A 189 -4.78 -21.05 -3.23
C GLU A 189 -4.35 -20.70 -1.80
N VAL A 190 -3.78 -21.68 -1.09
CA VAL A 190 -3.47 -21.59 0.34
C VAL A 190 -2.03 -21.99 0.58
N GLU A 191 -1.32 -21.20 1.39
CA GLU A 191 0.02 -21.54 1.91
C GLU A 191 0.01 -21.39 3.43
N ASN A 192 0.40 -22.43 4.17
CA ASN A 192 0.42 -22.44 5.65
C ASN A 192 -0.91 -21.98 6.27
N ASP A 193 -2.03 -22.51 5.78
CA ASP A 193 -3.39 -22.15 6.22
C ASP A 193 -3.78 -20.67 6.00
N VAL A 194 -2.98 -19.94 5.22
CA VAL A 194 -3.26 -18.57 4.78
C VAL A 194 -3.85 -18.61 3.38
N LEU A 195 -5.08 -18.11 3.22
CA LEU A 195 -5.73 -18.00 1.92
C LEU A 195 -5.11 -16.85 1.13
N LEU A 196 -4.30 -17.20 0.13
CA LEU A 196 -3.60 -16.26 -0.75
C LEU A 196 -4.52 -15.73 -1.84
N LYS A 197 -5.35 -16.61 -2.42
CA LYS A 197 -6.23 -16.27 -3.54
C LYS A 197 -7.38 -17.25 -3.70
N TYR A 198 -8.55 -16.71 -4.04
CA TYR A 198 -9.68 -17.48 -4.53
C TYR A 198 -9.75 -17.41 -6.07
N SER A 199 -9.85 -18.56 -6.71
CA SER A 199 -9.87 -18.73 -8.17
C SER A 199 -11.12 -19.48 -8.68
N GLY A 200 -12.05 -19.79 -7.77
CA GLY A 200 -13.33 -20.40 -8.11
C GLY A 200 -14.28 -19.42 -8.80
N ASN A 201 -15.49 -19.89 -9.08
CA ASN A 201 -16.53 -19.15 -9.77
C ASN A 201 -17.89 -19.25 -9.08
N ASP A 202 -17.91 -19.70 -7.82
CA ASP A 202 -19.14 -19.87 -7.06
C ASP A 202 -19.75 -18.53 -6.67
N GLU A 203 -21.07 -18.44 -6.75
CA GLU A 203 -21.80 -17.27 -6.28
C GLU A 203 -21.84 -17.19 -4.75
N ASN A 204 -21.87 -18.35 -4.08
CA ASN A 204 -21.92 -18.45 -2.62
C ASN A 204 -20.67 -19.19 -2.14
N VAL A 205 -19.72 -18.46 -1.56
CA VAL A 205 -18.42 -19.01 -1.17
C VAL A 205 -18.42 -19.32 0.32
N ILE A 206 -18.05 -20.54 0.68
CA ILE A 206 -17.78 -20.93 2.06
C ILE A 206 -16.27 -21.13 2.18
N ILE A 207 -15.60 -20.26 2.95
CA ILE A 207 -14.17 -20.42 3.19
C ILE A 207 -13.95 -21.68 4.04
N PRO A 208 -13.06 -22.61 3.63
CA PRO A 208 -12.83 -23.85 4.35
C PRO A 208 -12.39 -23.62 5.80
N ALA A 209 -12.93 -24.42 6.73
CA ALA A 209 -12.40 -24.48 8.09
C ALA A 209 -10.94 -24.94 8.07
N GLY A 210 -10.10 -24.33 8.91
CA GLY A 210 -8.66 -24.53 8.93
C GLY A 210 -7.91 -23.29 8.46
N ILE A 211 -8.50 -22.49 7.55
CA ILE A 211 -7.94 -21.20 7.16
C ILE A 211 -7.89 -20.28 8.39
N ILE A 212 -6.70 -19.75 8.67
CA ILE A 212 -6.44 -18.87 9.82
C ILE A 212 -6.38 -17.40 9.44
N LYS A 213 -6.08 -17.11 8.18
CA LYS A 213 -5.90 -15.75 7.67
C LYS A 213 -6.35 -15.66 6.21
N ILE A 214 -6.96 -14.53 5.85
CA ILE A 214 -7.26 -14.16 4.46
C ILE A 214 -6.29 -13.07 4.04
N GLU A 215 -5.50 -13.29 2.99
CA GLU A 215 -4.52 -12.30 2.54
C GLU A 215 -5.12 -11.10 1.84
N SER A 216 -4.30 -10.05 1.76
CA SER A 216 -4.64 -8.84 1.01
C SER A 216 -4.90 -9.19 -0.46
N GLY A 217 -6.07 -8.83 -0.97
CA GLY A 217 -6.49 -9.12 -2.35
C GLY A 217 -6.88 -10.57 -2.64
N ALA A 218 -7.09 -11.43 -1.64
CA ALA A 218 -7.43 -12.84 -1.87
C ALA A 218 -8.67 -13.05 -2.77
N PHE A 219 -9.67 -12.17 -2.67
CA PHE A 219 -10.88 -12.15 -3.50
C PHE A 219 -10.94 -10.95 -4.45
N TRP A 220 -9.79 -10.35 -4.77
CA TRP A 220 -9.74 -9.12 -5.56
C TRP A 220 -10.52 -9.23 -6.87
N ASN A 221 -11.53 -8.36 -7.04
CA ASN A 221 -12.38 -8.25 -8.22
C ASN A 221 -13.10 -9.57 -8.57
N CYS A 222 -13.44 -10.39 -7.58
CA CYS A 222 -14.38 -11.50 -7.74
C CYS A 222 -15.80 -10.94 -7.88
N THR A 223 -16.15 -10.45 -9.07
CA THR A 223 -17.42 -9.75 -9.32
C THR A 223 -18.62 -10.70 -9.39
N PHE A 224 -18.44 -12.01 -9.37
CA PHE A 224 -19.51 -13.00 -9.45
C PHE A 224 -20.02 -13.45 -8.06
N ILE A 225 -19.24 -13.24 -6.99
CA ILE A 225 -19.64 -13.66 -5.64
C ILE A 225 -20.78 -12.77 -5.12
N SER A 226 -21.79 -13.37 -4.51
CA SER A 226 -22.90 -12.68 -3.84
C SER A 226 -22.87 -12.88 -2.33
N THR A 227 -22.39 -14.02 -1.84
CA THR A 227 -22.20 -14.25 -0.41
C THR A 227 -20.86 -14.92 -0.11
N VAL A 228 -20.27 -14.55 1.04
CA VAL A 228 -19.08 -15.19 1.59
C VAL A 228 -19.34 -15.56 3.04
N TYR A 229 -19.03 -16.80 3.41
CA TYR A 229 -19.01 -17.26 4.80
C TYR A 229 -17.56 -17.47 5.28
N ILE A 230 -17.16 -16.73 6.31
CA ILE A 230 -15.84 -16.84 6.95
C ILE A 230 -15.97 -17.73 8.21
N PRO A 231 -15.17 -18.82 8.35
CA PRO A 231 -15.25 -19.73 9.49
C PRO A 231 -14.58 -19.16 10.75
N GLU A 232 -14.93 -19.70 11.92
CA GLU A 232 -14.35 -19.37 13.24
C GLU A 232 -12.85 -19.72 13.39
N THR A 233 -12.22 -20.30 12.37
CA THR A 233 -10.75 -20.49 12.38
C THR A 233 -10.01 -19.24 11.92
N VAL A 234 -10.68 -18.28 11.27
CA VAL A 234 -10.03 -17.06 10.74
C VAL A 234 -9.88 -16.02 11.84
N HIS A 235 -8.65 -15.55 12.03
CA HIS A 235 -8.30 -14.53 13.03
C HIS A 235 -7.99 -13.17 12.38
N SER A 236 -7.54 -13.17 11.12
CA SER A 236 -7.12 -11.94 10.43
C SER A 236 -7.61 -11.88 8.98
N ILE A 237 -8.09 -10.69 8.57
CA ILE A 237 -8.45 -10.37 7.18
C ILE A 237 -7.56 -9.21 6.70
N GLY A 238 -6.75 -9.47 5.68
CA GLY A 238 -5.90 -8.48 5.04
C GLY A 238 -6.68 -7.33 4.42
N GLY A 239 -6.05 -6.15 4.30
CA GLY A 239 -6.67 -5.03 3.60
C GLY A 239 -6.86 -5.33 2.13
N ASP A 240 -7.82 -4.67 1.50
CA ASP A 240 -8.23 -4.94 0.13
C ASP A 240 -8.68 -6.40 -0.16
N ALA A 241 -8.88 -7.29 0.84
CA ALA A 241 -9.18 -8.72 0.64
C ALA A 241 -10.35 -9.01 -0.32
N PHE A 242 -11.42 -8.22 -0.25
CA PHE A 242 -12.63 -8.34 -1.09
C PHE A 242 -12.84 -7.11 -1.98
N VAL A 243 -11.76 -6.38 -2.28
CA VAL A 243 -11.85 -5.16 -3.10
C VAL A 243 -12.46 -5.45 -4.46
N TYR A 244 -13.40 -4.61 -4.89
CA TYR A 244 -14.14 -4.74 -6.15
C TYR A 244 -14.96 -6.03 -6.30
N CYS A 245 -15.31 -6.72 -5.22
CA CYS A 245 -16.39 -7.71 -5.25
C CYS A 245 -17.75 -6.99 -5.38
N THR A 246 -18.04 -6.45 -6.55
CA THR A 246 -19.16 -5.50 -6.76
C THR A 246 -20.54 -6.10 -6.53
N ASN A 247 -20.68 -7.43 -6.66
CA ASN A 247 -21.93 -8.15 -6.42
C ASN A 247 -22.02 -8.77 -5.02
N LEU A 248 -21.01 -8.60 -4.15
CA LEU A 248 -21.02 -9.14 -2.79
C LEU A 248 -22.09 -8.43 -1.95
N LEU A 249 -23.12 -9.19 -1.57
CA LEU A 249 -24.28 -8.72 -0.80
C LEU A 249 -24.18 -9.04 0.68
N LYS A 250 -23.49 -10.13 1.06
CA LYS A 250 -23.44 -10.58 2.46
C LYS A 250 -22.10 -11.20 2.82
N ILE A 251 -21.58 -10.81 3.99
CA ILE A 251 -20.42 -11.45 4.62
C ILE A 251 -20.57 -11.45 6.14
N ASN A 252 -20.08 -12.49 6.82
CA ASN A 252 -19.95 -12.50 8.27
C ASN A 252 -18.51 -12.21 8.71
N LEU A 253 -18.36 -11.55 9.86
CA LEU A 253 -17.11 -11.44 10.61
C LEU A 253 -17.22 -12.37 11.82
N PRO A 254 -16.49 -13.50 11.87
CA PRO A 254 -16.64 -14.52 12.91
C PRO A 254 -16.12 -14.03 14.27
N SER A 255 -16.52 -14.70 15.35
CA SER A 255 -16.16 -14.28 16.72
C SER A 255 -14.65 -14.35 17.00
N SER A 256 -13.94 -15.25 16.30
CA SER A 256 -12.48 -15.41 16.34
C SER A 256 -11.70 -14.25 15.71
N LEU A 257 -12.34 -13.43 14.88
CA LEU A 257 -11.65 -12.40 14.11
C LEU A 257 -11.19 -11.27 15.02
N ASN A 258 -9.88 -11.00 15.06
CA ASN A 258 -9.28 -9.97 15.90
C ASN A 258 -8.53 -8.89 15.09
N GLU A 259 -8.24 -9.14 13.82
CA GLU A 259 -7.51 -8.22 12.95
C GLU A 259 -8.20 -8.01 11.59
N ILE A 260 -8.29 -6.74 11.19
CA ILE A 260 -8.74 -6.33 9.85
C ILE A 260 -7.81 -5.23 9.33
N GLY A 261 -7.36 -5.38 8.09
CA GLY A 261 -6.55 -4.39 7.38
C GLY A 261 -7.31 -3.14 6.94
N ASP A 262 -6.71 -2.36 6.07
CA ASP A 262 -7.33 -1.18 5.48
C ASP A 262 -8.39 -1.58 4.45
N ASP A 263 -9.62 -1.14 4.71
CA ASP A 263 -10.85 -1.38 3.95
C ASP A 263 -10.83 -2.64 3.04
N PRO A 264 -11.02 -3.84 3.62
CA PRO A 264 -11.14 -5.06 2.82
C PRO A 264 -12.37 -5.07 1.90
N PHE A 265 -13.34 -4.16 2.09
CA PHE A 265 -14.62 -4.14 1.39
C PHE A 265 -14.75 -2.98 0.39
N ALA A 266 -13.66 -2.26 0.10
CA ALA A 266 -13.69 -1.16 -0.84
C ALA A 266 -14.20 -1.62 -2.21
N GLY A 267 -15.34 -1.07 -2.64
CA GLY A 267 -15.97 -1.39 -3.93
C GLY A 267 -17.02 -2.49 -3.85
N CYS A 268 -17.30 -3.04 -2.66
CA CYS A 268 -18.48 -3.85 -2.41
C CYS A 268 -19.70 -2.93 -2.26
N LEU A 269 -20.39 -2.66 -3.37
CA LEU A 269 -21.34 -1.54 -3.49
C LEU A 269 -22.65 -1.70 -2.69
N SER A 270 -22.94 -2.89 -2.19
CA SER A 270 -24.21 -3.20 -1.51
C SER A 270 -24.05 -4.24 -0.41
N ILE A 271 -22.87 -4.31 0.18
CA ILE A 271 -22.55 -5.32 1.18
C ILE A 271 -23.37 -5.14 2.45
N ARG A 272 -23.81 -6.24 3.04
CA ARG A 272 -24.29 -6.33 4.41
C ARG A 272 -23.26 -7.11 5.21
N ILE A 273 -22.65 -6.45 6.19
CA ILE A 273 -21.70 -7.06 7.12
C ILE A 273 -22.48 -7.53 8.34
N GLU A 274 -22.37 -8.81 8.69
CA GLU A 274 -22.85 -9.39 9.94
C GLU A 274 -21.64 -9.56 10.85
N ASN A 275 -21.56 -8.77 11.93
CA ASN A 275 -20.41 -8.78 12.82
C ASN A 275 -20.70 -9.55 14.11
N ASP A 276 -20.05 -10.70 14.29
CA ASP A 276 -20.07 -11.50 15.51
C ASP A 276 -18.77 -11.32 16.34
N SER A 277 -17.79 -10.56 15.83
CA SER A 277 -16.54 -10.26 16.53
C SER A 277 -16.69 -9.09 17.52
N ASP A 278 -16.23 -9.31 18.75
CA ASP A 278 -16.09 -8.28 19.79
C ASP A 278 -14.89 -7.32 19.55
N ALA A 279 -14.03 -7.62 18.57
CA ALA A 279 -12.87 -6.78 18.22
C ALA A 279 -13.23 -5.61 17.28
N PHE A 280 -14.46 -5.60 16.74
CA PHE A 280 -14.91 -4.57 15.81
C PHE A 280 -16.29 -4.05 16.18
N ILE A 281 -16.56 -2.80 15.81
CA ILE A 281 -17.84 -2.16 16.06
C ILE A 281 -18.46 -1.79 14.71
N LEU A 282 -19.65 -2.30 14.43
CA LEU A 282 -20.44 -1.96 13.25
C LEU A 282 -21.65 -1.12 13.67
N GLU A 283 -21.62 0.18 13.35
CA GLU A 283 -22.69 1.11 13.71
C GLU A 283 -23.13 1.92 12.50
N ASN A 284 -24.43 1.91 12.19
CA ASN A 284 -25.02 2.67 11.08
C ASN A 284 -24.31 2.42 9.73
N GLY A 285 -23.84 1.19 9.49
CA GLY A 285 -23.10 0.84 8.28
C GLY A 285 -21.65 1.32 8.25
N VAL A 286 -21.07 1.69 9.40
CA VAL A 286 -19.65 2.05 9.52
C VAL A 286 -18.96 1.06 10.45
N LEU A 287 -17.88 0.45 9.96
CA LEU A 287 -17.05 -0.50 10.67
C LEU A 287 -15.85 0.21 11.28
N PHE A 288 -15.65 0.00 12.57
CA PHE A 288 -14.53 0.52 13.34
C PHE A 288 -13.78 -0.61 14.05
N ASP A 289 -12.58 -0.31 14.55
CA ASP A 289 -11.95 -1.13 15.58
C ASP A 289 -12.69 -1.05 16.93
N ARG A 290 -12.28 -1.92 17.87
CA ARG A 290 -12.89 -2.06 19.20
C ARG A 290 -13.00 -0.76 19.99
N GLU A 291 -12.04 0.15 19.85
CA GLU A 291 -11.99 1.42 20.58
C GLU A 291 -12.61 2.58 19.80
N LYS A 292 -13.05 2.36 18.56
CA LYS A 292 -13.42 3.42 17.59
C LYS A 292 -12.34 4.47 17.38
N LYS A 293 -11.07 4.07 17.46
CA LYS A 293 -9.91 4.89 17.08
C LYS A 293 -9.64 4.80 15.59
N ARG A 294 -9.99 3.69 14.95
CA ARG A 294 -9.83 3.50 13.50
C ARG A 294 -11.17 3.30 12.82
N LEU A 295 -11.47 4.16 11.84
CA LEU A 295 -12.56 3.95 10.88
C LEU A 295 -12.03 3.07 9.75
N ILE A 296 -12.57 1.85 9.65
CA ILE A 296 -12.08 0.81 8.73
C ILE A 296 -12.84 0.90 7.41
N HIS A 297 -14.17 0.90 7.45
CA HIS A 297 -15.02 0.87 6.26
C HIS A 297 -16.32 1.64 6.49
N TYR A 298 -16.67 2.51 5.56
CA TYR A 298 -17.97 3.16 5.44
C TYR A 298 -18.72 2.50 4.29
N ASN A 299 -19.89 1.94 4.58
CA ASN A 299 -20.66 1.22 3.58
C ASN A 299 -21.19 2.17 2.50
N SER A 300 -20.76 1.95 1.26
CA SER A 300 -21.13 2.79 0.10
C SER A 300 -22.63 2.80 -0.21
N ASN A 301 -23.40 1.80 0.26
CA ASN A 301 -24.87 1.79 0.14
C ASN A 301 -25.58 2.63 1.21
N ASN A 302 -24.86 3.22 2.16
CA ASN A 302 -25.43 4.12 3.14
C ASN A 302 -25.91 5.40 2.44
N ILE A 303 -27.21 5.65 2.53
CA ILE A 303 -27.91 6.74 1.83
C ILE A 303 -27.77 8.11 2.52
N SER A 304 -27.06 8.17 3.64
CA SER A 304 -26.84 9.42 4.39
C SER A 304 -26.12 10.45 3.53
N LYS A 305 -26.58 11.70 3.60
CA LYS A 305 -26.01 12.83 2.86
C LYS A 305 -24.83 13.46 3.57
N ASP A 306 -24.83 13.38 4.89
CA ASP A 306 -23.75 13.86 5.73
C ASP A 306 -23.24 12.74 6.64
N TYR A 307 -22.00 12.87 7.06
CA TYR A 307 -21.42 12.03 8.08
C TYR A 307 -20.41 12.83 8.90
N THR A 308 -20.55 12.80 10.22
CA THR A 308 -19.55 13.36 11.13
C THR A 308 -18.77 12.20 11.72
N ILE A 309 -17.46 12.19 11.46
CA ILE A 309 -16.56 11.19 12.02
C ILE A 309 -16.58 11.35 13.56
N PRO A 310 -16.74 10.28 14.36
CA PRO A 310 -16.73 10.40 15.81
C PRO A 310 -15.42 11.01 16.33
N ASN A 311 -15.47 11.83 17.38
CA ASN A 311 -14.26 12.38 18.03
C ASN A 311 -13.33 11.31 18.62
N THR A 312 -13.78 10.05 18.77
CA THR A 312 -12.89 8.95 19.19
C THR A 312 -11.93 8.52 18.09
N VAL A 313 -12.24 8.83 16.82
CA VAL A 313 -11.46 8.37 15.67
C VAL A 313 -10.21 9.22 15.53
N GLU A 314 -9.08 8.54 15.50
CA GLU A 314 -7.75 9.10 15.27
C GLU A 314 -7.25 8.76 13.85
N TRP A 315 -7.68 7.60 13.32
CA TRP A 315 -7.21 7.03 12.06
C TRP A 315 -8.35 6.77 11.08
N ILE A 316 -8.23 7.30 9.85
CA ILE A 316 -9.09 6.90 8.72
C ILE A 316 -8.31 5.98 7.78
N GLY A 317 -8.81 4.75 7.56
CA GLY A 317 -8.13 3.77 6.71
C GLY A 317 -8.02 4.19 5.24
N LYS A 318 -7.11 3.54 4.51
CA LYS A 318 -7.08 3.63 3.04
C LYS A 318 -8.43 3.20 2.48
N HIS A 319 -8.96 3.96 1.51
CA HIS A 319 -10.22 3.68 0.82
C HIS A 319 -11.48 3.57 1.68
N SER A 320 -11.46 3.94 2.98
CA SER A 320 -12.59 3.69 3.88
C SER A 320 -13.93 4.32 3.46
N PHE A 321 -13.96 5.32 2.58
CA PHE A 321 -15.18 5.90 1.99
C PHE A 321 -15.29 5.63 0.49
N TYR A 322 -14.66 4.59 -0.03
CA TYR A 322 -14.62 4.36 -1.48
C TYR A 322 -16.01 4.26 -2.11
N LYS A 323 -16.25 5.02 -3.19
CA LYS A 323 -17.53 5.05 -3.92
C LYS A 323 -18.77 5.37 -3.08
N CYS A 324 -18.63 6.13 -1.98
CA CYS A 324 -19.75 6.60 -1.17
C CYS A 324 -20.53 7.74 -1.85
N ASN A 325 -21.21 7.42 -2.96
CA ASN A 325 -21.79 8.40 -3.89
C ASN A 325 -23.04 9.12 -3.39
N TYR A 326 -23.69 8.59 -2.36
CA TYR A 326 -24.79 9.28 -1.68
C TYR A 326 -24.30 10.41 -0.77
N LEU A 327 -23.06 10.29 -0.27
CA LEU A 327 -22.46 11.20 0.68
C LEU A 327 -22.08 12.52 -0.02
N GLU A 328 -22.58 13.62 0.52
CA GLU A 328 -22.31 14.97 0.04
C GLU A 328 -21.33 15.69 0.96
N LYS A 329 -21.31 15.38 2.27
CA LYS A 329 -20.42 16.01 3.23
C LYS A 329 -19.84 15.02 4.24
N VAL A 330 -18.53 15.10 4.49
CA VAL A 330 -17.88 14.47 5.64
C VAL A 330 -17.28 15.55 6.54
N VAL A 331 -17.58 15.51 7.82
CA VAL A 331 -16.92 16.32 8.86
C VAL A 331 -15.79 15.49 9.46
N ILE A 332 -14.55 15.94 9.25
CA ILE A 332 -13.34 15.40 9.87
C ILE A 332 -13.23 16.00 11.26
N SER A 333 -13.28 15.14 12.28
CA SER A 333 -13.29 15.55 13.67
C SER A 333 -11.90 15.84 14.23
N GLU A 334 -11.86 16.50 15.39
CA GLU A 334 -10.65 17.09 16.00
C GLU A 334 -9.51 16.09 16.18
N ASN A 335 -9.81 14.87 16.66
CA ASN A 335 -8.79 13.87 17.00
C ASN A 335 -8.25 13.11 15.80
N VAL A 336 -8.82 13.27 14.60
CA VAL A 336 -8.31 12.60 13.40
C VAL A 336 -6.93 13.18 13.10
N ASN A 337 -5.89 12.40 13.35
CA ASN A 337 -4.50 12.81 13.16
C ASN A 337 -3.83 12.05 12.01
N PHE A 338 -4.45 10.97 11.53
CA PHE A 338 -3.93 10.17 10.44
C PHE A 338 -5.00 9.83 9.38
N MET A 339 -4.61 9.87 8.11
CA MET A 339 -5.42 9.37 6.99
C MET A 339 -4.58 8.50 6.07
N GLY A 340 -5.08 7.29 5.80
CA GLY A 340 -4.52 6.38 4.82
C GLY A 340 -4.59 6.96 3.40
N ASN A 341 -4.06 6.20 2.45
CA ASN A 341 -4.11 6.60 1.04
C ASN A 341 -5.55 6.69 0.54
N ASN A 342 -5.99 7.86 0.08
CA ASN A 342 -7.27 8.06 -0.62
C ASN A 342 -8.49 7.51 0.12
N PRO A 343 -8.78 7.97 1.34
CA PRO A 343 -9.96 7.52 2.07
C PRO A 343 -11.24 7.85 1.31
N PHE A 344 -11.27 8.95 0.55
CA PHE A 344 -12.44 9.50 -0.12
C PHE A 344 -12.48 9.25 -1.65
N SER A 345 -11.77 8.24 -2.15
CA SER A 345 -11.71 8.00 -3.60
C SER A 345 -13.07 7.63 -4.20
N ASP A 346 -13.30 8.12 -5.43
CA ASP A 346 -14.53 7.92 -6.20
C ASP A 346 -15.84 8.32 -5.48
N CYS A 347 -15.78 9.25 -4.51
CA CYS A 347 -16.97 9.89 -3.97
C CYS A 347 -17.40 11.06 -4.87
N GLU A 348 -18.42 10.85 -5.71
CA GLU A 348 -18.80 11.82 -6.75
C GLU A 348 -19.26 13.19 -6.23
N ASN A 349 -20.02 13.20 -5.13
CA ASN A 349 -20.68 14.40 -4.62
C ASN A 349 -20.02 14.99 -3.36
N LEU A 350 -18.97 14.35 -2.87
CA LEU A 350 -18.42 14.64 -1.56
C LEU A 350 -17.63 15.95 -1.52
N ILE A 351 -17.89 16.74 -0.48
CA ILE A 351 -17.05 17.82 0.05
C ILE A 351 -16.67 17.51 1.50
N LEU A 352 -15.63 18.18 2.00
CA LEU A 352 -15.16 17.98 3.37
C LEU A 352 -15.40 19.24 4.21
N GLU A 353 -15.56 19.03 5.51
CA GLU A 353 -15.41 20.04 6.54
C GLU A 353 -14.35 19.52 7.51
N ASN A 354 -13.36 20.35 7.85
CA ASN A 354 -12.24 19.91 8.67
C ASN A 354 -12.20 20.67 10.00
N HIS A 355 -12.26 19.91 11.09
CA HIS A 355 -12.01 20.38 12.45
C HIS A 355 -10.72 19.81 13.06
N SER A 356 -10.03 18.89 12.36
CA SER A 356 -8.72 18.41 12.79
C SER A 356 -7.64 19.47 12.60
N PRO A 357 -6.78 19.72 13.61
CA PRO A 357 -5.64 20.62 13.48
C PRO A 357 -4.51 20.04 12.61
N HIS A 358 -4.53 18.74 12.31
CA HIS A 358 -3.47 18.04 11.57
C HIS A 358 -3.62 18.17 10.04
N PHE A 359 -4.75 18.68 9.57
CA PHE A 359 -5.05 18.84 8.15
C PHE A 359 -5.53 20.24 7.83
N VAL A 360 -5.42 20.61 6.56
CA VAL A 360 -6.03 21.84 6.02
C VAL A 360 -6.96 21.45 4.89
N TYR A 361 -8.22 21.89 4.96
CA TYR A 361 -9.14 21.79 3.84
C TYR A 361 -9.45 23.17 3.27
N GLU A 362 -8.95 23.46 2.07
CA GLU A 362 -9.18 24.74 1.41
C GLU A 362 -9.39 24.59 -0.08
N ASN A 363 -10.33 25.36 -0.63
CA ASN A 363 -10.65 25.40 -2.05
C ASN A 363 -10.98 24.04 -2.71
N GLY A 364 -11.30 23.02 -1.93
CA GLY A 364 -11.59 21.66 -2.39
C GLY A 364 -10.49 20.65 -2.17
N ALA A 365 -9.31 21.09 -1.77
CA ALA A 365 -8.20 20.20 -1.49
C ALA A 365 -8.04 19.97 0.01
N LEU A 366 -7.81 18.72 0.38
CA LEU A 366 -7.28 18.32 1.66
C LEU A 366 -5.76 18.25 1.57
N LEU A 367 -5.08 18.96 2.46
CA LEU A 367 -3.64 19.06 2.58
C LEU A 367 -3.22 18.60 3.99
N ASN A 368 -1.95 18.23 4.14
CA ASN A 368 -1.35 18.10 5.48
C ASN A 368 -1.27 19.46 6.19
N HIS A 369 -0.96 19.44 7.49
CA HIS A 369 -0.84 20.64 8.34
C HIS A 369 -0.01 21.76 7.69
N ASP A 370 1.19 21.44 7.20
CA ASP A 370 2.13 22.40 6.61
C ASP A 370 1.81 22.79 5.16
N LYS A 371 0.74 22.24 4.58
CA LYS A 371 0.33 22.43 3.18
C LYS A 371 1.44 22.09 2.16
N THR A 372 2.30 21.14 2.50
CA THR A 372 3.39 20.64 1.65
C THR A 372 2.97 19.40 0.85
N LEU A 373 1.95 18.67 1.29
CA LEU A 373 1.38 17.49 0.64
C LEU A 373 -0.10 17.72 0.32
N LEU A 374 -0.47 17.63 -0.96
CA LEU A 374 -1.86 17.59 -1.38
C LEU A 374 -2.35 16.14 -1.36
N MET A 375 -3.26 15.83 -0.43
CA MET A 375 -3.67 14.46 -0.14
C MET A 375 -4.90 14.02 -0.94
N HIS A 376 -5.86 14.92 -1.14
CA HIS A 376 -7.12 14.63 -1.83
C HIS A 376 -7.76 15.90 -2.41
N TYR A 377 -8.47 15.77 -3.52
CA TYR A 377 -9.33 16.79 -4.10
C TYR A 377 -10.79 16.34 -4.15
N SER A 378 -11.66 17.09 -3.49
CA SER A 378 -13.10 16.83 -3.41
C SER A 378 -13.82 17.15 -4.72
N LYS A 379 -14.28 16.11 -5.40
CA LYS A 379 -15.05 16.20 -6.66
C LYS A 379 -16.38 16.93 -6.50
N GLY A 380 -16.99 16.91 -5.32
CA GLY A 380 -18.30 17.52 -5.04
C GLY A 380 -18.38 19.02 -5.30
N LEU A 381 -17.25 19.74 -5.32
CA LEU A 381 -17.23 21.16 -5.67
C LEU A 381 -17.45 21.45 -7.15
N LYS A 382 -17.27 20.46 -8.04
CA LYS A 382 -17.48 20.58 -9.49
C LYS A 382 -16.76 21.78 -10.13
N LYS A 383 -15.60 22.16 -9.60
CA LYS A 383 -14.77 23.21 -10.21
C LYS A 383 -14.13 22.71 -11.49
N GLU A 384 -13.96 23.61 -12.45
CA GLU A 384 -13.27 23.31 -13.71
C GLU A 384 -11.76 23.64 -13.65
N LYS A 385 -11.34 24.48 -12.70
CA LYS A 385 -9.94 24.87 -12.53
C LYS A 385 -9.53 24.75 -11.07
N TYR A 386 -8.33 24.23 -10.85
CA TYR A 386 -7.65 24.27 -9.56
C TYR A 386 -6.22 24.80 -9.72
N ILE A 387 -5.81 25.66 -8.79
CA ILE A 387 -4.44 26.17 -8.70
C ILE A 387 -3.88 25.58 -7.42
N ILE A 388 -2.86 24.74 -7.54
CA ILE A 388 -2.21 24.14 -6.38
C ILE A 388 -1.43 25.26 -5.65
N PRO A 389 -1.55 25.38 -4.31
CA PRO A 389 -0.82 26.40 -3.54
C PRO A 389 0.69 26.28 -3.68
N ASP A 390 1.40 27.41 -3.71
CA ASP A 390 2.87 27.49 -3.82
C ASP A 390 3.63 26.90 -2.61
N THR A 391 2.92 26.47 -1.57
CA THR A 391 3.49 25.72 -0.44
C THR A 391 3.65 24.24 -0.76
N VAL A 392 2.88 23.70 -1.71
CA VAL A 392 2.83 22.27 -2.01
C VAL A 392 4.12 21.83 -2.69
N ARG A 393 4.74 20.80 -2.12
CA ARG A 393 5.94 20.16 -2.64
C ARG A 393 5.61 18.82 -3.30
N THR A 394 4.58 18.13 -2.80
CA THR A 394 4.16 16.82 -3.31
C THR A 394 2.67 16.80 -3.65
N ILE A 395 2.35 16.37 -4.86
CA ILE A 395 0.98 16.00 -5.24
C ILE A 395 0.78 14.53 -4.90
N GLY A 396 -0.06 14.23 -3.92
CA GLY A 396 -0.23 12.88 -3.38
C GLY A 396 -0.82 11.88 -4.37
N ARG A 397 -0.63 10.60 -4.05
CA ARG A 397 -1.15 9.46 -4.81
C ARG A 397 -2.67 9.57 -5.00
N ASN A 398 -3.17 9.42 -6.23
CA ASN A 398 -4.58 9.48 -6.61
C ASN A 398 -5.32 10.75 -6.11
N SER A 399 -4.60 11.81 -5.76
CA SER A 399 -5.20 12.98 -5.11
C SER A 399 -6.29 13.67 -5.95
N PHE A 400 -6.20 13.65 -7.28
CA PHE A 400 -7.23 14.12 -8.20
C PHE A 400 -7.92 12.96 -8.95
N TRP A 401 -7.84 11.73 -8.45
CA TRP A 401 -8.39 10.56 -9.15
C TRP A 401 -9.83 10.78 -9.60
N ASN A 402 -10.08 10.49 -10.88
CA ASN A 402 -11.39 10.55 -11.51
C ASN A 402 -12.08 11.92 -11.39
N CYS A 403 -11.31 13.02 -11.28
CA CYS A 403 -11.86 14.38 -11.23
C CYS A 403 -12.33 14.87 -12.61
N ILE A 404 -13.39 14.26 -13.15
CA ILE A 404 -13.91 14.50 -14.51
C ILE A 404 -14.39 15.93 -14.78
N ASN A 405 -14.72 16.70 -13.73
CA ASN A 405 -15.13 18.10 -13.86
C ASN A 405 -13.93 19.04 -14.04
N LEU A 406 -12.74 18.67 -13.57
CA LEU A 406 -11.55 19.50 -13.74
C LEU A 406 -11.10 19.49 -15.20
N ARG A 407 -10.97 20.69 -15.74
CA ARG A 407 -10.41 20.97 -17.07
C ARG A 407 -8.97 21.44 -17.00
N LYS A 408 -8.57 22.04 -15.88
CA LYS A 408 -7.24 22.61 -15.72
C LYS A 408 -6.72 22.50 -14.29
N VAL A 409 -5.50 22.00 -14.15
CA VAL A 409 -4.71 22.07 -12.91
C VAL A 409 -3.42 22.83 -13.17
N VAL A 410 -3.15 23.83 -12.33
CA VAL A 410 -1.89 24.58 -12.35
C VAL A 410 -0.96 24.02 -11.28
N ILE A 411 0.19 23.50 -11.70
CA ILE A 411 1.26 22.96 -10.86
C ILE A 411 2.27 24.10 -10.60
N PRO A 412 2.48 24.55 -9.34
CA PRO A 412 3.36 25.67 -9.02
C PRO A 412 4.85 25.27 -9.04
N GLU A 413 5.72 26.27 -9.00
CA GLU A 413 7.20 26.10 -8.99
C GLU A 413 7.72 25.23 -7.83
N SER A 414 6.99 25.20 -6.71
CA SER A 414 7.34 24.49 -5.48
C SER A 414 7.20 22.98 -5.57
N VAL A 415 6.39 22.46 -6.50
CA VAL A 415 6.13 21.02 -6.63
C VAL A 415 7.38 20.34 -7.12
N ARG A 416 7.88 19.38 -6.34
CA ARG A 416 9.08 18.59 -6.63
C ARG A 416 8.75 17.15 -6.94
N GLN A 417 7.54 16.70 -6.57
CA GLN A 417 7.12 15.32 -6.70
C GLN A 417 5.65 15.16 -7.08
N LEU A 418 5.40 14.26 -8.03
CA LEU A 418 4.11 13.68 -8.36
C LEU A 418 4.04 12.27 -7.80
N GLY A 419 3.03 12.01 -6.97
CA GLY A 419 2.73 10.68 -6.45
C GLY A 419 2.21 9.74 -7.54
N TYR A 420 1.74 8.56 -7.15
CA TYR A 420 1.22 7.60 -8.11
C TYR A 420 -0.19 7.98 -8.58
N ASN A 421 -0.45 7.98 -9.89
CA ASN A 421 -1.80 8.16 -10.43
C ASN A 421 -2.56 9.44 -10.00
N PRO A 422 -1.92 10.60 -9.75
CA PRO A 422 -2.63 11.75 -9.20
C PRO A 422 -3.79 12.20 -10.10
N PHE A 423 -3.65 12.03 -11.42
CA PHE A 423 -4.61 12.49 -12.43
C PHE A 423 -5.29 11.37 -13.21
N SER A 424 -5.20 10.11 -12.77
CA SER A 424 -5.82 9.00 -13.49
C SER A 424 -7.35 9.16 -13.57
N HIS A 425 -7.94 8.76 -14.69
CA HIS A 425 -9.35 8.96 -15.07
C HIS A 425 -9.84 10.43 -15.05
N CYS A 426 -8.95 11.42 -15.02
CA CYS A 426 -9.32 12.82 -15.24
C CYS A 426 -9.52 13.08 -16.75
N THR A 427 -10.67 12.67 -17.28
CA THR A 427 -10.92 12.59 -18.73
C THR A 427 -10.82 13.93 -19.47
N ASN A 428 -11.03 15.06 -18.79
CA ASN A 428 -11.05 16.40 -19.39
C ASN A 428 -9.84 17.29 -19.02
N LEU A 429 -8.85 16.76 -18.29
CA LEU A 429 -7.85 17.59 -17.61
C LEU A 429 -6.65 17.97 -18.48
N GLU A 430 -6.34 19.26 -18.54
CA GLU A 430 -5.06 19.81 -19.00
C GLU A 430 -4.19 20.23 -17.79
N LEU A 431 -2.88 20.01 -17.92
CA LEU A 431 -1.90 20.42 -16.90
C LEU A 431 -1.16 21.67 -17.38
N GLU A 432 -1.11 22.70 -16.53
CA GLU A 432 -0.21 23.83 -16.69
C GLU A 432 0.93 23.68 -15.68
N ASN A 433 2.14 23.44 -16.18
CA ASN A 433 3.30 23.17 -15.33
C ASN A 433 4.19 24.39 -15.18
N HIS A 434 4.41 24.81 -13.93
CA HIS A 434 5.44 25.79 -13.54
C HIS A 434 6.55 25.14 -12.70
N SER A 435 6.47 23.85 -12.38
CA SER A 435 7.54 23.16 -11.65
C SER A 435 8.80 23.07 -12.49
N GLN A 436 9.93 23.49 -11.92
CA GLN A 436 11.26 23.33 -12.51
C GLN A 436 11.78 21.88 -12.48
N PHE A 437 11.10 20.98 -11.76
CA PHE A 437 11.49 19.57 -11.64
C PHE A 437 10.90 18.70 -12.75
N TYR A 438 9.89 19.22 -13.45
CA TYR A 438 9.24 18.55 -14.56
C TYR A 438 9.39 19.37 -15.82
N ALA A 439 9.91 18.75 -16.87
CA ALA A 439 9.86 19.35 -18.20
C ALA A 439 8.49 19.08 -18.82
N GLU A 440 8.02 19.99 -19.68
CA GLU A 440 6.74 19.85 -20.38
C GLU A 440 6.98 19.93 -21.88
N ASN A 441 6.33 19.04 -22.63
CA ASN A 441 6.30 19.11 -24.09
C ASN A 441 4.95 18.60 -24.63
N ASN A 442 4.20 19.46 -25.31
CA ASN A 442 2.88 19.19 -25.90
C ASN A 442 1.84 18.63 -24.90
N GLY A 443 1.83 19.14 -23.67
CA GLY A 443 0.95 18.74 -22.57
C GLY A 443 1.38 17.46 -21.85
N ILE A 444 2.55 16.92 -22.16
CA ILE A 444 3.13 15.73 -21.52
C ILE A 444 4.23 16.18 -20.55
N LEU A 445 4.19 15.66 -19.32
CA LEU A 445 5.22 15.89 -18.32
C LEU A 445 6.29 14.81 -18.39
N TYR A 446 7.54 15.25 -18.34
CA TYR A 446 8.75 14.45 -18.27
C TYR A 446 9.51 14.82 -17.00
N ASP A 447 10.42 13.97 -16.57
CA ASP A 447 11.45 14.40 -15.64
C ASP A 447 12.31 15.52 -16.25
N ARG A 448 13.03 16.26 -15.40
CA ARG A 448 13.83 17.42 -15.83
C ARG A 448 14.80 17.10 -16.98
N ASP A 449 15.33 15.89 -17.01
CA ASP A 449 16.41 15.50 -17.91
C ASP A 449 15.90 14.73 -19.16
N TYR A 450 14.57 14.67 -19.37
CA TYR A 450 13.91 13.93 -20.45
C TYR A 450 14.36 12.46 -20.54
N LYS A 451 14.52 11.80 -19.41
CA LYS A 451 14.81 10.36 -19.28
C LYS A 451 13.58 9.53 -18.97
N GLU A 452 12.55 10.13 -18.36
CA GLU A 452 11.31 9.47 -18.00
C GLU A 452 10.09 10.29 -18.44
N LEU A 453 9.11 9.61 -19.05
CA LEU A 453 7.78 10.19 -19.25
C LEU A 453 6.96 9.99 -17.98
N VAL A 454 6.64 11.09 -17.31
CA VAL A 454 6.06 11.08 -15.96
C VAL A 454 4.53 11.07 -16.00
N CYS A 455 3.91 11.90 -16.85
CA CYS A 455 2.46 11.98 -16.92
C CYS A 455 1.97 12.50 -18.27
N CYS A 456 0.96 11.83 -18.81
CA CYS A 456 0.15 12.26 -19.93
C CYS A 456 -1.32 12.18 -19.51
N THR A 457 -2.09 13.25 -19.73
CA THR A 457 -3.52 13.24 -19.44
C THR A 457 -4.31 12.69 -20.62
N ASN A 458 -5.53 12.22 -20.36
CA ASN A 458 -6.42 11.68 -21.40
C ASN A 458 -6.63 12.65 -22.58
N ILE A 459 -6.82 13.95 -22.31
CA ILE A 459 -7.03 14.95 -23.37
C ILE A 459 -5.76 15.22 -24.17
N THR A 460 -4.57 15.13 -23.53
CA THR A 460 -3.29 15.21 -24.23
C THR A 460 -3.09 13.97 -25.10
N ALA A 461 -3.37 12.77 -24.57
CA ALA A 461 -3.29 11.53 -25.33
C ALA A 461 -4.23 11.51 -26.54
N GLN A 462 -5.43 12.09 -26.42
CA GLN A 462 -6.39 12.24 -27.53
C GLN A 462 -5.82 13.07 -28.70
N LYS A 463 -5.00 14.09 -28.41
CA LYS A 463 -4.38 14.95 -29.43
C LYS A 463 -3.24 14.25 -30.19
N GLY A 464 -2.83 13.06 -29.74
CA GLY A 464 -1.72 12.28 -30.28
C GLY A 464 -0.47 12.44 -29.43
N VAL A 465 0.23 11.32 -29.22
CA VAL A 465 1.43 11.24 -28.37
C VAL A 465 2.66 11.10 -29.25
N ILE A 466 3.60 12.02 -29.10
CA ILE A 466 4.93 11.95 -29.72
C ILE A 466 5.95 11.92 -28.59
N ILE A 467 6.60 10.77 -28.42
CA ILE A 467 7.64 10.58 -27.41
C ILE A 467 9.00 10.95 -28.04
N PRO A 468 9.80 11.84 -27.41
CA PRO A 468 11.10 12.23 -27.94
C PRO A 468 12.12 11.08 -27.88
N ASP A 469 13.04 11.06 -28.85
CA ASP A 469 14.20 10.16 -28.82
C ASP A 469 15.10 10.46 -27.61
N GLY A 470 15.72 9.42 -27.05
CA GLY A 470 16.62 9.53 -25.90
C GLY A 470 15.96 9.36 -24.53
N LEU A 471 14.63 9.20 -24.51
CA LEU A 471 13.86 8.75 -23.36
C LEU A 471 14.27 7.31 -22.99
N LEU A 472 14.42 7.03 -21.70
CA LEU A 472 14.87 5.72 -21.20
C LEU A 472 13.73 4.92 -20.57
N SER A 473 12.73 5.57 -19.97
CA SER A 473 11.60 4.88 -19.33
C SER A 473 10.25 5.53 -19.65
N ILE A 474 9.23 4.69 -19.76
CA ILE A 474 7.84 5.11 -19.60
C ILE A 474 7.50 4.96 -18.12
N GLY A 475 7.34 6.09 -17.45
CA GLY A 475 7.20 6.17 -16.01
C GLY A 475 5.94 5.49 -15.50
N ARG A 476 5.99 5.16 -14.20
CA ARG A 476 4.90 4.45 -13.52
C ARG A 476 3.60 5.20 -13.75
N ASN A 477 2.56 4.49 -14.19
CA ASN A 477 1.22 5.05 -14.35
C ASN A 477 1.08 6.24 -15.32
N SER A 478 2.09 6.51 -16.14
CA SER A 478 2.18 7.75 -16.90
C SER A 478 1.04 8.01 -17.90
N PHE A 479 0.39 6.96 -18.41
CA PHE A 479 -0.81 7.02 -19.24
C PHE A 479 -2.03 6.36 -18.57
N SER A 480 -2.01 6.12 -17.26
CA SER A 480 -3.14 5.44 -16.59
C SER A 480 -4.45 6.22 -16.78
N GLY A 481 -5.49 5.52 -17.23
CA GLY A 481 -6.81 6.11 -17.51
C GLY A 481 -6.84 7.03 -18.74
N CYS A 482 -5.85 6.94 -19.64
CA CYS A 482 -5.91 7.58 -20.96
C CYS A 482 -6.87 6.82 -21.91
N GLU A 483 -8.16 6.83 -21.59
CA GLU A 483 -9.24 6.14 -22.30
C GLU A 483 -9.40 6.56 -23.78
N SER A 484 -8.75 7.64 -24.22
CA SER A 484 -8.75 8.13 -25.59
C SER A 484 -7.50 7.76 -26.40
N LEU A 485 -6.48 7.16 -25.76
CA LEU A 485 -5.27 6.73 -26.44
C LEU A 485 -5.57 5.49 -27.30
N GLU A 486 -5.48 5.63 -28.64
CA GLU A 486 -5.74 4.51 -29.55
C GLU A 486 -4.46 3.80 -30.03
N LYS A 487 -3.37 4.57 -30.17
CA LYS A 487 -2.10 4.08 -30.69
C LYS A 487 -0.94 4.80 -30.02
N ILE A 488 0.15 4.07 -29.78
CA ILE A 488 1.41 4.65 -29.33
C ILE A 488 2.62 3.99 -30.01
N ILE A 489 3.61 4.82 -30.31
CA ILE A 489 4.93 4.39 -30.79
C ILE A 489 5.93 4.73 -29.70
N ILE A 490 6.53 3.70 -29.10
CA ILE A 490 7.55 3.84 -28.06
C ILE A 490 8.93 3.79 -28.72
N PRO A 491 9.78 4.83 -28.61
CA PRO A 491 11.07 4.90 -29.29
C PRO A 491 12.07 3.81 -28.88
N ASP A 492 12.99 3.45 -29.78
CA ASP A 492 14.01 2.40 -29.57
C ASP A 492 14.98 2.69 -28.40
N SER A 493 15.03 3.93 -27.90
CA SER A 493 15.83 4.31 -26.73
C SER A 493 15.22 3.85 -25.40
N VAL A 494 13.91 3.62 -25.35
CA VAL A 494 13.21 3.23 -24.12
C VAL A 494 13.59 1.80 -23.74
N LYS A 495 13.98 1.64 -22.48
CA LYS A 495 14.42 0.39 -21.86
C LYS A 495 13.35 -0.24 -20.99
N THR A 496 12.53 0.57 -20.34
CA THR A 496 11.57 0.07 -19.35
C THR A 496 10.20 0.70 -19.55
N ILE A 497 9.17 -0.14 -19.39
CA ILE A 497 7.78 0.30 -19.23
C ILE A 497 7.38 -0.04 -17.79
N ALA A 498 7.21 0.97 -16.95
CA ALA A 498 7.00 0.78 -15.53
C ALA A 498 5.58 0.28 -15.20
N ARG A 499 5.40 -0.09 -13.92
CA ARG A 499 4.12 -0.57 -13.38
C ARG A 499 2.95 0.34 -13.76
N GLY A 500 1.87 -0.24 -14.27
CA GLY A 500 0.63 0.47 -14.58
C GLY A 500 0.71 1.54 -15.68
N ALA A 501 1.82 1.63 -16.42
CA ALA A 501 2.09 2.72 -17.37
C ALA A 501 0.91 3.04 -18.31
N PHE A 502 0.23 2.02 -18.84
CA PHE A 502 -0.94 2.12 -19.73
C PHE A 502 -2.20 1.49 -19.12
N SER A 503 -2.28 1.32 -17.79
CA SER A 503 -3.47 0.75 -17.14
C SER A 503 -4.73 1.52 -17.54
N ASP A 504 -5.79 0.79 -17.89
CA ASP A 504 -7.10 1.36 -18.24
C ASP A 504 -7.06 2.27 -19.48
N CYS A 505 -6.07 2.12 -20.36
CA CYS A 505 -6.11 2.66 -21.72
C CYS A 505 -7.08 1.84 -22.59
N THR A 506 -8.37 1.91 -22.28
CA THR A 506 -9.40 1.00 -22.82
C THR A 506 -9.52 1.01 -24.35
N LYS A 507 -9.14 2.12 -25.02
CA LYS A 507 -9.14 2.23 -26.49
C LYS A 507 -7.81 1.91 -27.17
N LEU A 508 -6.75 1.59 -26.42
CA LEU A 508 -5.44 1.31 -26.97
C LEU A 508 -5.47 0.01 -27.78
N LYS A 509 -5.18 0.13 -29.09
CA LYS A 509 -5.23 -0.98 -30.06
C LYS A 509 -3.85 -1.31 -30.59
N ASP A 510 -3.03 -0.29 -30.83
CA ASP A 510 -1.75 -0.42 -31.52
C ASP A 510 -0.61 0.07 -30.63
N VAL A 511 0.30 -0.83 -30.23
CA VAL A 511 1.51 -0.49 -29.47
C VAL A 511 2.73 -0.94 -30.25
N THR A 512 3.60 0.00 -30.63
CA THR A 512 4.93 -0.32 -31.15
C THR A 512 5.95 -0.25 -30.02
N LEU A 513 6.54 -1.40 -29.68
CA LEU A 513 7.53 -1.51 -28.62
C LEU A 513 8.98 -1.30 -29.13
N PRO A 514 9.90 -0.87 -28.25
CA PRO A 514 11.33 -0.75 -28.57
C PRO A 514 11.97 -2.10 -28.90
N LYS A 515 12.91 -2.13 -29.84
CA LYS A 515 13.65 -3.38 -30.17
C LYS A 515 14.46 -3.95 -29.01
N ASN A 516 14.98 -3.07 -28.14
CA ASN A 516 15.84 -3.42 -27.02
C ASN A 516 15.15 -3.17 -25.68
N LEU A 517 13.82 -3.37 -25.62
CA LEU A 517 13.06 -3.28 -24.39
C LEU A 517 13.54 -4.35 -23.40
N GLU A 518 13.84 -3.93 -22.18
CA GLU A 518 14.40 -4.79 -21.14
C GLU A 518 13.29 -5.34 -20.23
N SER A 519 12.29 -4.52 -19.89
CA SER A 519 11.20 -4.95 -19.00
C SER A 519 9.87 -4.24 -19.20
N ILE A 520 8.80 -4.97 -18.88
CA ILE A 520 7.42 -4.51 -18.75
C ILE A 520 6.97 -4.82 -17.32
N GLY A 521 6.59 -3.77 -16.59
CA GLY A 521 6.21 -3.83 -15.19
C GLY A 521 4.80 -4.38 -14.95
N GLU A 522 4.52 -4.68 -13.68
CA GLU A 522 3.22 -5.20 -13.24
C GLU A 522 2.07 -4.30 -13.70
N TRP A 523 0.98 -4.88 -14.19
CA TRP A 523 -0.20 -4.13 -14.67
C TRP A 523 0.08 -3.09 -15.77
N ALA A 524 1.25 -3.10 -16.44
CA ALA A 524 1.62 -2.07 -17.41
C ALA A 524 0.57 -1.84 -18.51
N PHE A 525 -0.13 -2.88 -18.94
CA PHE A 525 -1.22 -2.85 -19.92
C PHE A 525 -2.50 -3.50 -19.36
N SER A 526 -2.75 -3.42 -18.05
CA SER A 526 -3.98 -3.97 -17.49
C SER A 526 -5.21 -3.24 -17.99
N TYR A 527 -6.28 -3.98 -18.28
CA TYR A 527 -7.56 -3.45 -18.77
C TYR A 527 -7.43 -2.62 -20.07
N CYS A 528 -6.39 -2.87 -20.87
CA CYS A 528 -6.31 -2.45 -22.27
C CYS A 528 -7.21 -3.35 -23.15
N GLU A 529 -8.52 -3.28 -22.97
CA GLU A 529 -9.51 -4.22 -23.54
C GLU A 529 -9.47 -4.34 -25.07
N ASN A 530 -9.00 -3.30 -25.78
CA ASN A 530 -8.91 -3.29 -27.24
C ASN A 530 -7.52 -3.68 -27.80
N LEU A 531 -6.55 -3.99 -26.93
CA LEU A 531 -5.21 -4.41 -27.34
C LEU A 531 -5.24 -5.89 -27.75
N LYS A 532 -5.16 -6.15 -29.05
CA LYS A 532 -5.33 -7.52 -29.59
C LYS A 532 -4.04 -8.31 -29.68
N SER A 533 -2.94 -7.65 -30.01
CA SER A 533 -1.63 -8.30 -30.06
C SER A 533 -0.54 -7.34 -29.66
N ILE A 534 0.55 -7.89 -29.14
CA ILE A 534 1.75 -7.14 -28.80
C ILE A 534 2.99 -7.97 -29.12
N GLU A 535 3.96 -7.35 -29.78
CA GLU A 535 5.20 -7.99 -30.17
C GLU A 535 6.31 -7.67 -29.16
N ILE A 536 6.87 -8.69 -28.51
CA ILE A 536 8.00 -8.56 -27.58
C ILE A 536 9.18 -9.41 -28.04
N THR A 537 10.39 -9.11 -27.57
CA THR A 537 11.55 -9.97 -27.82
C THR A 537 11.67 -11.06 -26.75
N SER A 538 12.33 -12.17 -27.09
CA SER A 538 12.62 -13.25 -26.13
C SER A 538 13.43 -12.80 -24.90
N SER A 539 14.14 -11.66 -24.97
CA SER A 539 14.87 -11.07 -23.84
C SER A 539 14.04 -10.13 -22.97
N THR A 540 12.83 -9.75 -23.39
CA THR A 540 11.98 -8.81 -22.63
C THR A 540 11.42 -9.50 -21.39
N LYS A 541 11.71 -8.96 -20.20
CA LYS A 541 11.14 -9.47 -18.95
C LYS A 541 9.73 -8.91 -18.74
N THR A 542 8.73 -9.77 -18.60
CA THR A 542 7.35 -9.37 -18.30
C THR A 542 7.00 -9.74 -16.87
N ALA A 543 6.54 -8.76 -16.10
CA ALA A 543 6.05 -9.01 -14.75
C ALA A 543 4.70 -9.75 -14.77
N ILE A 544 4.34 -10.38 -13.66
CA ILE A 544 3.03 -10.99 -13.45
C ILE A 544 1.94 -9.91 -13.66
N ASN A 545 0.78 -10.30 -14.20
CA ASN A 545 -0.36 -9.40 -14.43
C ASN A 545 -0.09 -8.20 -15.37
N SER A 546 1.03 -8.15 -16.11
CA SER A 546 1.35 -7.07 -17.06
C SER A 546 0.20 -6.77 -18.03
N PHE A 547 -0.57 -7.79 -18.42
CA PHE A 547 -1.69 -7.72 -19.38
C PHE A 547 -3.03 -8.17 -18.75
N ARG A 548 -3.19 -8.03 -17.43
CA ARG A 548 -4.39 -8.49 -16.70
C ARG A 548 -5.66 -7.84 -17.25
N GLY A 549 -6.73 -8.62 -17.43
CA GLY A 549 -8.00 -8.10 -17.95
C GLY A 549 -7.96 -7.74 -19.44
N THR A 550 -7.09 -8.40 -20.21
CA THR A 550 -7.00 -8.26 -21.67
C THR A 550 -6.96 -9.63 -22.33
N ASP A 551 -7.43 -9.71 -23.57
CA ASP A 551 -7.34 -10.91 -24.44
C ASP A 551 -6.15 -10.81 -25.42
N VAL A 552 -5.08 -10.12 -25.01
CA VAL A 552 -3.96 -9.82 -25.91
C VAL A 552 -3.16 -11.07 -26.27
N GLU A 553 -2.87 -11.24 -27.56
CA GLU A 553 -1.91 -12.23 -28.05
C GLU A 553 -0.47 -11.70 -27.92
N ILE A 554 0.36 -12.37 -27.12
CA ILE A 554 1.78 -12.02 -26.97
C ILE A 554 2.59 -12.76 -28.03
N ILE A 555 3.16 -12.01 -28.96
CA ILE A 555 3.97 -12.54 -30.06
C ILE A 555 5.45 -12.36 -29.72
N ILE A 556 6.20 -13.45 -29.60
CA ILE A 556 7.64 -13.41 -29.30
C ILE A 556 8.42 -13.42 -30.63
N LYS A 557 9.25 -12.40 -30.83
CA LYS A 557 10.17 -12.25 -31.97
C LYS A 557 11.59 -12.72 -31.68
#